data_AF-A0A9D2SRZ2-F1
#
_entry.id   AF-A0A9D2SRZ2-F1
#
_cell.length_a   1.000
_cell.length_b   1.000
_cell.length_c   1.000
_cell.angle_alpha   90.00
_cell.angle_beta   90.00
_cell.angle_gamma   90.00
#
_symmetry.space_group_name_H-M   'P 1'
#
loop_
_entity.id
_entity.type
_entity.pdbx_description
1 polymer ?
#
loop_
_entity_poly.entity_id
_entity_poly.type
_entity_poly.pdbx_seq_one_letter_code
_entity_poly.pdbx_strand_id
1 'polypeptide(L)'
;TILNKEDETAKDVFDAVKAGDDVAKEIATTFGRYLGYGLANLAAVTDPAVFVIGGGVSKAGEVLIPYIREPYMERAFFANKNVRFVLAKLGNDAGICGAAKLVLDNA
;
A
#
# COMPACT_ATOMS: atom_id res chain seq x y z
N THR A 1 -1.75 8.06 22.89
CA THR A 1 -1.16 8.06 21.55
C THR A 1 -0.19 9.21 21.44
N ILE A 2 0.83 9.11 20.59
CA ILE A 2 1.77 10.20 20.26
C ILE A 2 1.27 11.09 19.10
N LEU A 3 0.17 10.71 18.46
CA LEU A 3 -0.50 11.50 17.43
C LEU A 3 -1.30 12.66 18.06
N ASN A 4 -1.30 13.81 17.39
CA ASN A 4 -2.15 14.95 17.71
C ASN A 4 -3.37 14.96 16.78
N LYS A 5 -4.40 15.75 17.10
CA LYS A 5 -5.66 15.73 16.34
C LYS A 5 -5.64 16.61 15.08
N GLU A 6 -4.72 17.56 15.02
CA GLU A 6 -4.63 18.56 13.95
C GLU A 6 -3.42 18.24 13.06
N ASP A 7 -3.65 18.26 11.74
CA ASP A 7 -2.63 18.16 10.68
C ASP A 7 -1.77 16.89 10.62
N GLU A 8 -2.30 15.75 11.08
CA GLU A 8 -1.61 14.45 10.94
C GLU A 8 -1.55 13.97 9.49
N THR A 9 -0.35 13.60 9.05
CA THR A 9 -0.13 13.00 7.73
C THR A 9 -0.05 11.47 7.81
N ALA A 10 -0.15 10.81 6.67
CA ALA A 10 0.10 9.36 6.60
C ALA A 10 1.50 8.98 7.09
N LYS A 11 2.49 9.88 6.94
CA LYS A 11 3.84 9.68 7.46
C LYS A 11 3.81 9.61 8.99
N ASP A 12 3.13 10.55 9.64
CA ASP A 12 3.10 10.66 11.10
C ASP A 12 2.42 9.44 11.73
N VAL A 13 1.32 8.96 11.12
CA VAL A 13 0.67 7.70 11.51
C VAL A 13 1.65 6.53 11.44
N PHE A 14 2.36 6.33 10.32
CA PHE A 14 3.27 5.18 10.19
C PHE A 14 4.57 5.32 10.99
N ASP A 15 5.00 6.54 11.31
CA ASP A 15 6.09 6.77 12.26
C ASP A 15 5.65 6.42 13.68
N ALA A 16 4.42 6.76 14.07
CA ALA A 16 3.83 6.34 15.34
C ALA A 16 3.60 4.83 15.43
N VAL A 17 3.21 4.17 14.33
CA VAL A 17 3.16 2.70 14.25
C VAL A 17 4.54 2.10 14.57
N LYS A 18 5.61 2.62 13.98
CA LYS A 18 6.99 2.17 14.25
C LYS A 18 7.41 2.42 15.70
N ALA A 19 6.90 3.49 16.31
CA ALA A 19 7.10 3.79 17.72
C ALA A 19 6.25 2.91 18.67
N GLY A 20 5.41 2.02 18.13
CA GLY A 20 4.60 1.10 18.92
C GLY A 20 3.27 1.69 19.41
N ASP A 21 2.83 2.83 18.87
CA ASP A 21 1.59 3.49 19.26
C ASP A 21 0.33 2.70 18.89
N ASP A 22 -0.50 2.36 19.87
CA ASP A 22 -1.65 1.48 19.64
C ASP A 22 -2.79 2.14 18.85
N VAL A 23 -3.00 3.45 19.00
CA VAL A 23 -4.00 4.17 18.21
C VAL A 23 -3.53 4.26 16.76
N ALA A 24 -2.25 4.52 16.52
CA ALA A 24 -1.69 4.52 15.18
C ALA A 24 -1.79 3.14 14.50
N LYS A 25 -1.55 2.05 15.26
CA LYS A 25 -1.78 0.68 14.77
C LYS A 25 -3.23 0.42 14.40
N GLU A 26 -4.20 0.94 15.17
CA GLU A 26 -5.63 0.81 14.86
C GLU A 26 -5.99 1.55 13.55
N ILE A 27 -5.46 2.76 13.36
CA ILE A 27 -5.60 3.53 12.13
C ILE A 27 -4.99 2.76 10.94
N ALA A 28 -3.76 2.26 11.09
CA ALA A 28 -3.08 1.48 10.05
C ALA A 28 -3.81 0.17 9.74
N THR A 29 -4.41 -0.48 10.74
CA THR A 29 -5.25 -1.68 10.57
C THR A 29 -6.50 -1.37 9.77
N THR A 30 -7.17 -0.24 10.05
CA THR A 30 -8.36 0.18 9.31
C THR A 30 -8.01 0.52 7.86
N PHE A 31 -6.93 1.27 7.63
CA PHE A 31 -6.38 1.54 6.30
C PHE A 31 -6.08 0.24 5.54
N GLY A 32 -5.34 -0.67 6.18
CA GLY A 32 -4.91 -1.94 5.62
C GLY A 32 -6.08 -2.83 5.24
N ARG A 33 -7.13 -2.85 6.06
CA ARG A 33 -8.38 -3.57 5.80
C ARG A 33 -9.06 -3.11 4.52
N TYR A 34 -9.27 -1.80 4.38
CA TYR A 34 -9.91 -1.27 3.17
C TYR A 34 -9.07 -1.55 1.92
N LEU A 35 -7.77 -1.31 1.99
CA LEU A 35 -6.89 -1.52 0.84
C LEU A 35 -6.76 -3.00 0.48
N GLY A 36 -6.48 -3.87 1.46
CA GLY A 36 -6.33 -5.31 1.26
C GLY A 36 -7.57 -5.95 0.66
N TYR A 37 -8.76 -5.61 1.17
CA TYR A 37 -10.02 -6.09 0.62
C TYR A 37 -10.28 -5.59 -0.81
N GLY A 38 -9.98 -4.33 -1.10
CA GLY A 38 -10.09 -3.78 -2.45
C GLY A 38 -9.16 -4.51 -3.43
N LEU A 39 -7.93 -4.79 -3.01
CA LEU A 39 -6.96 -5.55 -3.81
C LEU A 39 -7.39 -7.00 -4.02
N ALA A 40 -8.05 -7.64 -3.05
CA ALA A 40 -8.59 -9.00 -3.21
C ALA A 40 -9.69 -9.03 -4.28
N ASN A 41 -10.58 -8.04 -4.27
CA ASN A 41 -11.61 -7.89 -5.30
C ASN A 41 -10.98 -7.68 -6.69
N LEU A 42 -9.95 -6.83 -6.79
CA LEU A 42 -9.23 -6.62 -8.05
C LEU A 42 -8.54 -7.89 -8.53
N ALA A 43 -7.89 -8.63 -7.63
CA ALA A 43 -7.19 -9.86 -7.98
C ALA A 43 -8.14 -10.92 -8.58
N ALA A 44 -9.37 -11.00 -8.07
CA ALA A 44 -10.38 -11.90 -8.61
C ALA A 44 -10.78 -11.59 -10.07
N VAL A 45 -10.55 -10.36 -10.54
CA VAL A 45 -10.87 -9.92 -11.90
C VAL A 45 -9.65 -9.94 -12.82
N THR A 46 -8.47 -9.60 -12.31
CA THR A 46 -7.28 -9.34 -13.14
C THR A 46 -6.19 -10.40 -13.05
N ASP A 47 -6.27 -11.33 -12.10
CA ASP A 47 -5.27 -12.37 -11.82
C ASP A 47 -3.80 -11.88 -11.85
N PRO A 48 -3.43 -10.88 -11.02
CA PRO A 48 -2.12 -10.26 -11.11
C PRO A 48 -1.06 -11.11 -10.41
N ALA A 49 0.15 -11.17 -10.97
CA ALA A 49 1.28 -11.78 -10.26
C ALA A 49 1.84 -10.89 -9.13
N VAL A 50 1.66 -9.56 -9.23
CA VAL A 50 2.24 -8.57 -8.32
C VAL A 50 1.33 -7.35 -8.17
N PHE A 51 1.15 -6.87 -6.94
CA PHE A 51 0.71 -5.51 -6.64
C PHE A 51 1.91 -4.62 -6.27
N VAL A 52 2.06 -3.51 -6.97
CA VAL A 52 3.09 -2.49 -6.69
C VAL A 52 2.43 -1.32 -5.95
N ILE A 53 2.77 -1.14 -4.68
CA ILE A 53 2.20 -0.11 -3.80
C ILE A 53 3.04 1.16 -3.91
N GLY A 54 2.46 2.20 -4.52
CA GLY A 54 3.11 3.49 -4.73
C GLY A 54 2.48 4.64 -3.92
N GLY A 55 2.76 5.88 -4.34
CA GLY A 55 2.26 7.10 -3.71
C GLY A 55 2.95 7.44 -2.38
N GLY A 56 2.55 8.55 -1.75
CA GLY A 56 3.21 9.08 -0.56
C GLY A 56 3.28 8.10 0.62
N VAL A 57 2.24 7.27 0.80
CA VAL A 57 2.17 6.28 1.90
C VAL A 57 3.19 5.15 1.73
N SER A 58 3.60 4.81 0.51
CA SER A 58 4.63 3.78 0.28
C SER A 58 5.99 4.13 0.92
N LYS A 59 6.23 5.40 1.23
CA LYS A 59 7.41 5.87 1.97
C LYS A 59 7.46 5.38 3.42
N ALA A 60 6.34 4.89 3.96
CA ALA A 60 6.32 4.22 5.25
C ALA A 60 7.27 3.01 5.29
N GLY A 61 7.53 2.39 4.13
CA GLY A 61 8.41 1.24 3.98
C GLY A 61 7.68 -0.09 4.19
N GLU A 62 8.46 -1.16 4.38
CA GLU A 62 7.95 -2.54 4.47
C GLU A 62 6.94 -2.75 5.61
N VAL A 63 6.93 -1.86 6.61
CA VAL A 63 5.93 -1.85 7.69
C VAL A 63 4.49 -1.80 7.16
N LEU A 64 4.27 -1.26 5.97
CA LEU A 64 2.97 -1.15 5.33
C LEU A 64 2.41 -2.51 4.87
N ILE A 65 3.30 -3.43 4.45
CA ILE A 65 2.93 -4.64 3.72
C ILE A 65 2.08 -5.60 4.57
N PRO A 66 2.41 -5.91 5.84
CA PRO A 66 1.57 -6.78 6.67
C PRO A 66 0.13 -6.27 6.80
N TYR A 67 -0.06 -4.96 7.05
CA TYR A 67 -1.38 -4.35 7.18
C TYR A 67 -2.25 -4.53 5.93
N ILE A 68 -1.65 -4.63 4.74
CA ILE A 68 -2.37 -4.84 3.48
C ILE A 68 -2.56 -6.33 3.19
N ARG A 69 -1.50 -7.11 3.38
CA ARG A 69 -1.45 -8.53 3.01
C ARG A 69 -2.41 -9.36 3.86
N GLU A 70 -2.48 -9.10 5.16
CA GLU A 70 -3.34 -9.90 6.05
C GLU A 70 -4.83 -9.78 5.63
N PRO A 71 -5.42 -8.57 5.51
CA PRO A 71 -6.81 -8.44 5.05
C PRO A 71 -7.01 -8.93 3.61
N TYR A 72 -6.00 -8.77 2.74
CA TYR A 72 -6.07 -9.36 1.40
C TYR A 72 -6.26 -10.87 1.46
N MET A 73 -5.47 -11.57 2.27
CA MET A 73 -5.49 -13.04 2.36
C MET A 73 -6.81 -13.58 2.94
N GLU A 74 -7.51 -12.80 3.76
CA GLU A 74 -8.84 -13.16 4.27
C GLU A 74 -9.90 -13.28 3.16
N ARG A 75 -9.73 -12.55 2.05
CA ARG A 75 -10.69 -12.51 0.93
C ARG A 75 -10.14 -13.03 -0.40
N ALA A 76 -8.84 -13.29 -0.47
CA ALA A 76 -8.20 -13.75 -1.70
C ALA A 76 -8.75 -15.10 -2.15
N PHE A 77 -9.14 -15.17 -3.42
CA PHE A 77 -9.47 -16.43 -4.07
C PHE A 77 -8.24 -17.34 -4.11
N PHE A 78 -8.44 -18.67 -4.07
CA PHE A 78 -7.33 -19.61 -3.87
C PHE A 78 -6.22 -19.47 -4.92
N ALA A 79 -6.57 -19.15 -6.17
CA ALA A 79 -5.62 -18.95 -7.26
C ALA A 79 -4.72 -17.72 -7.06
N ASN A 80 -5.20 -16.72 -6.31
CA ASN A 80 -4.55 -15.43 -6.13
C ASN A 80 -3.77 -15.33 -4.81
N LYS A 81 -3.67 -16.40 -4.02
CA LYS A 81 -2.97 -16.37 -2.73
C LYS A 81 -1.45 -16.14 -2.86
N ASN A 82 -0.88 -16.35 -4.04
CA ASN A 82 0.55 -16.19 -4.31
C ASN A 82 0.91 -14.81 -4.89
N VAL A 83 -0.01 -13.85 -4.93
CA VAL A 83 0.30 -12.48 -5.39
C VAL A 83 1.36 -11.85 -4.49
N ARG A 84 2.39 -11.25 -5.12
CA ARG A 84 3.43 -10.52 -4.40
C ARG A 84 3.02 -9.08 -4.16
N PHE A 85 3.36 -8.55 -3.00
CA PHE A 85 3.20 -7.13 -2.67
C PHE A 85 4.58 -6.51 -2.58
N VAL A 86 4.82 -5.45 -3.34
CA VAL A 86 6.11 -4.74 -3.38
C VAL A 86 5.90 -3.24 -3.34
N LEU A 87 6.88 -2.49 -2.83
CA LEU A 87 6.85 -1.03 -2.86
C LEU A 87 7.36 -0.49 -4.20
N ALA A 88 6.77 0.61 -4.67
CA ALA A 88 7.20 1.28 -5.89
C ALA A 88 8.62 1.86 -5.74
N LYS A 89 9.56 1.41 -6.57
CA LYS A 89 10.97 1.87 -6.52
C LYS A 89 11.16 3.32 -6.98
N LEU A 90 10.32 3.79 -7.89
CA LEU A 90 10.38 5.16 -8.41
C LEU A 90 9.61 6.16 -7.53
N GLY A 91 8.93 5.70 -6.48
CA GLY A 91 8.19 6.56 -5.55
C GLY A 91 7.29 7.58 -6.26
N ASN A 92 7.48 8.86 -5.94
CA ASN A 92 6.71 9.97 -6.52
C ASN A 92 7.05 10.22 -8.00
N ASP A 93 8.22 9.77 -8.47
CA ASP A 93 8.66 9.98 -9.85
C ASP A 93 8.07 8.95 -10.82
N ALA A 94 7.40 7.90 -10.30
CA ALA A 94 6.78 6.87 -11.13
C ALA A 94 5.85 7.45 -12.21
N GLY A 95 5.09 8.49 -11.87
CA GLY A 95 4.16 9.16 -12.80
C GLY A 95 4.89 9.90 -13.93
N ILE A 96 5.88 10.74 -13.60
CA ILE A 96 6.61 11.53 -14.61
C ILE A 96 7.49 10.64 -15.50
N CYS A 97 8.13 9.62 -14.92
CA CYS A 97 8.90 8.64 -15.69
C CYS A 97 8.00 7.84 -16.64
N GLY A 98 6.81 7.43 -16.18
CA GLY A 98 5.83 6.74 -17.01
C GLY A 98 5.36 7.61 -18.18
N ALA A 99 5.06 8.89 -17.92
CA ALA A 99 4.65 9.84 -18.95
C ALA A 99 5.74 10.04 -20.02
N ALA A 100 7.00 10.21 -19.60
CA ALA A 100 8.12 10.34 -20.53
C ALA A 100 8.30 9.06 -21.38
N LYS A 101 8.22 7.88 -20.76
CA LYS A 101 8.34 6.59 -21.46
C LYS A 101 7.24 6.40 -22.51
N LEU A 102 6.00 6.79 -22.20
CA LEU A 102 4.89 6.70 -23.16
C LEU A 102 5.14 7.55 -24.41
N VAL A 103 5.79 8.72 -24.29
CA VAL A 103 6.16 9.52 -25.47
C VAL A 103 7.29 8.87 -26.25
N LEU A 104 8.33 8.37 -25.57
CA LEU A 104 9.48 7.74 -26.19
C LEU A 104 9.14 6.42 -26.91
N ASP A 105 8.12 5.68 -26.47
CA ASP A 105 7.69 4.42 -27.10
C ASP A 105 6.84 4.61 -28.35
N ASN A 106 6.24 5.79 -28.50
CA ASN A 106 5.42 6.16 -29.65
C ASN A 106 6.18 7.04 -30.65
N ALA A 107 7.48 7.22 -30.46
CA ALA A 107 8.40 7.95 -31.34
C ALA A 107 9.25 6.98 -32.18
#